data_AF-A0A7S2S2M0-F1
#
_entry.id   AF-A0A7S2S2M0-F1
#
_cell.length_a   1.000
_cell.length_b   1.000
_cell.length_c   1.000
_cell.angle_alpha   90.00
_cell.angle_beta   90.00
_cell.angle_gamma   90.00
#
_symmetry.space_group_name_H-M   'P 1'
#
loop_
_entity.id
_entity.type
_entity.pdbx_description
1 polymer ?
#
loop_
_entity_poly.entity_id
_entity_poly.type
_entity_poly.pdbx_seq_one_letter_code
_entity_poly.pdbx_strand_id
1 'polypeptide(L)'
;MSPISHIILSVVLLYPALFSICADGFGLTKRSESRPMDRLVFGTVNLPNVPGDGPLQLLDDAYERGFCRFDLARTYGGGKSEGIFGKWLKERNIDRSTIQIVTKGGMGKDKYGNPDREMCTYESLSSELNASLEALYTDHADLYMLHRDDLRIPVDNFVNWMDDLKRKGYIQRWGVSNWSLPRIHEAYTYAIENNMEPPTGTSPQLSLAVPLSDVWPSTHSLSCPSKLEEIEWYRQHGIEVMGWEALAKGFMAVPTLWRQHEIHYSTFHGPEGELGSDLWRLQRIQRAYCTPQNYERRKISIQIAKESGLSLAQVALLYSLAKGDHVSVLVGADRTAHLDEMAAIRDWSLDQEALDCLTAASTKPSLVSKVATELKSWTLNDENKLSYSINEAPSATKEFVNLQPFDYTVFEKFENKTVDSEEIIFG
;
A
#
# COMPACT_ATOMS: atom_id res chain seq x y z
N MET A 1 -23.30 41.28 -11.27
CA MET A 1 -22.55 40.05 -10.94
C MET A 1 -21.48 39.85 -12.02
N SER A 2 -20.24 39.55 -11.65
CA SER A 2 -19.11 39.56 -12.60
C SER A 2 -19.08 38.28 -13.47
N PRO A 3 -18.42 38.30 -14.65
CA PRO A 3 -18.32 37.12 -15.52
C PRO A 3 -17.66 35.90 -14.86
N ILE A 4 -16.85 36.11 -13.81
CA ILE A 4 -16.26 35.04 -12.99
C ILE A 4 -17.34 34.24 -12.26
N SER A 5 -18.43 34.90 -11.86
CA SER A 5 -19.58 34.24 -11.24
C SER A 5 -20.23 33.23 -12.19
N HIS A 6 -20.26 33.50 -13.50
CA HIS A 6 -20.81 32.58 -14.50
C HIS A 6 -19.87 31.43 -14.86
N ILE A 7 -18.54 31.62 -14.85
CA ILE A 7 -17.59 30.52 -15.07
C ILE A 7 -17.61 29.58 -13.86
N ILE A 8 -17.67 30.10 -12.64
CA ILE A 8 -17.82 29.27 -11.43
C ILE A 8 -19.19 28.58 -11.43
N LEU A 9 -20.28 29.25 -11.84
CA LEU A 9 -21.58 28.60 -11.92
C LEU A 9 -21.64 27.53 -13.02
N SER A 10 -21.04 27.74 -14.18
CA SER A 10 -21.03 26.74 -15.27
C SER A 10 -20.13 25.56 -14.95
N VAL A 11 -19.00 25.76 -14.26
CA VAL A 11 -18.17 24.66 -13.74
C VAL A 11 -18.93 23.93 -12.62
N VAL A 12 -19.56 24.63 -11.67
CA VAL A 12 -20.36 24.00 -10.60
C VAL A 12 -21.62 23.30 -11.13
N LEU A 13 -22.20 23.76 -12.25
CA LEU A 13 -23.36 23.14 -12.92
C LEU A 13 -22.98 22.02 -13.91
N LEU A 14 -21.72 21.92 -14.34
CA LEU A 14 -21.16 20.77 -15.06
C LEU A 14 -20.60 19.69 -14.11
N TYR A 15 -20.32 20.03 -12.86
CA TYR A 15 -19.89 19.09 -11.82
C TYR A 15 -20.96 18.17 -11.19
N PRO A 16 -22.29 18.36 -11.34
CA PRO A 16 -23.23 17.30 -10.97
C PRO A 16 -22.98 16.07 -11.83
N ALA A 17 -22.48 16.21 -13.06
CA ALA A 17 -22.17 15.04 -13.91
C ALA A 17 -20.95 14.24 -13.39
N LEU A 18 -19.96 14.87 -12.76
CA LEU A 18 -18.85 14.13 -12.12
C LEU A 18 -19.22 13.52 -10.76
N PHE A 19 -20.35 13.91 -10.17
CA PHE A 19 -20.94 13.29 -8.98
C PHE A 19 -22.23 12.49 -9.29
N SER A 20 -22.65 12.40 -10.55
CA SER A 20 -23.91 11.78 -11.01
C SER A 20 -23.74 10.88 -12.24
N ILE A 21 -22.55 10.30 -12.39
CA ILE A 21 -22.25 9.10 -13.18
C ILE A 21 -21.85 8.09 -12.09
N CYS A 22 -22.52 6.96 -11.79
CA CYS A 22 -23.18 5.96 -12.61
C CYS A 22 -24.37 5.36 -11.85
N ALA A 23 -25.48 5.15 -12.54
CA ALA A 23 -26.52 4.21 -12.14
C ALA A 23 -26.22 2.87 -12.82
N ASP A 24 -25.24 2.13 -12.28
CA ASP A 24 -25.05 0.67 -12.35
C ASP A 24 -23.72 0.34 -11.63
N GLY A 25 -23.73 -0.67 -10.76
CA GLY A 25 -22.77 -0.93 -9.66
C GLY A 25 -21.30 -0.52 -9.87
N PHE A 26 -20.76 0.25 -8.92
CA PHE A 26 -19.36 0.68 -8.91
C PHE A 26 -18.38 -0.49 -9.13
N GLY A 27 -17.57 -0.42 -10.18
CA GLY A 27 -16.12 -0.61 -10.07
C GLY A 27 -15.56 -2.01 -9.77
N LEU A 28 -16.43 -2.95 -9.46
CA LEU A 28 -16.12 -4.26 -8.92
C LEU A 28 -16.90 -5.31 -9.69
N THR A 29 -16.18 -6.28 -10.23
CA THR A 29 -16.78 -7.41 -10.93
C THR A 29 -16.57 -8.67 -10.13
N LYS A 30 -17.67 -9.38 -9.84
CA LYS A 30 -17.60 -10.75 -9.35
C LYS A 30 -17.22 -11.67 -10.50
N ARG A 31 -16.18 -12.47 -10.30
CA ARG A 31 -15.64 -13.40 -11.28
C ARG A 31 -16.52 -14.64 -11.39
N SER A 32 -16.52 -15.25 -12.58
CA SER A 32 -17.15 -16.55 -12.81
C SER A 32 -16.38 -17.70 -12.15
N GLU A 33 -15.06 -17.54 -11.99
CA GLU A 33 -14.16 -18.52 -11.37
C GLU A 33 -13.29 -17.85 -10.30
N SER A 34 -13.10 -18.56 -9.18
CA SER A 34 -12.24 -18.14 -8.08
C SER A 34 -10.77 -18.17 -8.50
N ARG A 35 -10.01 -17.12 -8.17
CA ARG A 35 -8.54 -17.15 -8.32
C ARG A 35 -7.88 -18.05 -7.26
N PRO A 36 -6.68 -18.58 -7.55
CA PRO A 36 -5.83 -19.15 -6.51
C PRO A 36 -5.54 -18.12 -5.40
N MET A 37 -5.24 -18.61 -4.20
CA MET A 37 -4.88 -17.81 -3.03
C MET A 37 -3.40 -17.40 -3.01
N ASP A 38 -2.71 -17.58 -4.13
CA ASP A 38 -1.27 -17.35 -4.30
C ASP A 38 -0.86 -15.87 -4.22
N ARG A 39 -1.79 -14.93 -4.32
CA ARG A 39 -1.51 -13.49 -4.16
C ARG A 39 -1.88 -12.94 -2.78
N LEU A 40 -2.45 -13.79 -1.92
CA LEU A 40 -2.70 -13.50 -0.51
C LEU A 40 -1.69 -14.27 0.34
N VAL A 41 -0.75 -13.54 0.94
CA VAL A 41 0.30 -14.12 1.77
C VAL A 41 -0.07 -13.91 3.23
N PHE A 42 -0.12 -14.99 4.01
CA PHE A 42 -0.51 -14.88 5.42
C PHE A 42 0.68 -14.40 6.27
N GLY A 43 0.60 -13.17 6.77
CA GLY A 43 1.59 -12.56 7.65
C GLY A 43 1.47 -13.07 9.08
N THR A 44 2.57 -13.59 9.62
CA THR A 44 2.56 -14.33 10.89
C THR A 44 3.07 -13.54 12.10
N VAL A 45 3.39 -12.26 11.95
CA VAL A 45 3.97 -11.43 13.03
C VAL A 45 3.16 -11.47 14.34
N ASN A 46 1.84 -11.66 14.25
CA ASN A 46 0.94 -11.70 15.40
C ASN A 46 0.67 -13.10 15.96
N LEU A 47 1.14 -14.18 15.32
CA LEU A 47 0.92 -15.55 15.82
C LEU A 47 1.32 -15.72 17.30
N PRO A 48 2.45 -15.18 17.79
CA PRO A 48 2.82 -15.31 19.20
C PRO A 48 1.87 -14.63 20.19
N ASN A 49 0.98 -13.75 19.72
CA ASN A 49 0.03 -13.02 20.56
C ASN A 49 -1.37 -13.64 20.55
N VAL A 50 -1.61 -14.66 19.73
CA VAL A 50 -2.88 -15.40 19.73
C VAL A 50 -2.89 -16.34 20.95
N PRO A 51 -3.91 -16.28 21.83
CA PRO A 51 -3.89 -17.01 23.09
C PRO A 51 -4.11 -18.52 22.93
N GLY A 52 -3.53 -19.32 23.85
CA GLY A 52 -3.73 -20.78 23.94
C GLY A 52 -3.23 -21.54 22.71
N ASP A 53 -3.96 -22.59 22.31
CA ASP A 53 -3.73 -23.32 21.05
C ASP A 53 -4.29 -22.58 19.81
N GLY A 54 -4.79 -21.36 20.00
CA GLY A 54 -5.31 -20.51 18.94
C GLY A 54 -4.36 -20.29 17.75
N PRO A 55 -3.02 -20.19 17.90
CA PRO A 55 -2.14 -20.03 16.76
C PRO A 55 -2.16 -21.23 15.79
N LEU A 56 -2.21 -22.46 16.30
CA LEU A 56 -2.21 -23.67 15.45
C LEU A 56 -3.56 -23.80 14.74
N GLN A 57 -4.67 -23.57 15.46
CA GLN A 57 -6.00 -23.57 14.85
C GLN A 57 -6.14 -22.48 13.79
N LEU A 58 -5.57 -21.30 14.01
CA LEU A 58 -5.60 -20.22 13.03
C LEU A 58 -4.83 -20.59 11.75
N LEU A 59 -3.74 -21.35 11.87
CA LEU A 59 -2.99 -21.87 10.73
C LEU A 59 -3.75 -22.99 10.00
N ASP A 60 -4.42 -23.89 10.75
CA ASP A 60 -5.34 -24.89 10.18
C ASP A 60 -6.43 -24.17 9.37
N ASP A 61 -7.09 -23.18 9.96
CA ASP A 61 -8.14 -22.39 9.31
C ASP A 61 -7.65 -21.67 8.05
N ALA A 62 -6.43 -21.13 8.07
CA ALA A 62 -5.83 -20.46 6.91
C ALA A 62 -5.56 -21.49 5.79
N TYR A 63 -4.95 -22.62 6.13
CA TYR A 63 -4.64 -23.67 5.17
C TYR A 63 -5.90 -24.26 4.52
N GLU A 64 -6.95 -24.52 5.29
CA GLU A 64 -8.25 -25.00 4.79
C GLU A 64 -8.92 -24.03 3.80
N ARG A 65 -8.64 -22.72 3.92
CA ARG A 65 -9.12 -21.68 3.00
C ARG A 65 -8.25 -21.52 1.76
N GLY A 66 -7.19 -22.30 1.65
CA GLY A 66 -6.28 -22.32 0.51
C GLY A 66 -5.07 -21.40 0.64
N PHE A 67 -4.83 -20.77 1.80
CA PHE A 67 -3.58 -20.06 2.00
C PHE A 67 -2.41 -21.04 1.88
N CYS A 68 -1.56 -20.82 0.88
CA CYS A 68 -0.39 -21.63 0.62
C CYS A 68 0.91 -20.85 0.79
N ARG A 69 0.86 -19.54 1.08
CA ARG A 69 2.04 -18.69 1.23
C ARG A 69 2.04 -18.02 2.60
N PHE A 70 3.15 -18.14 3.32
CA PHE A 70 3.25 -17.65 4.69
C PHE A 70 4.49 -16.78 4.84
N ASP A 71 4.29 -15.60 5.40
CA ASP A 71 5.31 -14.60 5.62
C ASP A 71 5.74 -14.57 7.10
N LEU A 72 7.01 -14.93 7.31
CA LEU A 72 7.67 -15.14 8.58
C LEU A 72 8.88 -14.20 8.67
N ALA A 73 9.52 -14.14 9.83
CA ALA A 73 10.83 -13.54 10.00
C ALA A 73 11.47 -14.02 11.31
N ARG A 74 12.80 -14.09 11.34
CA ARG A 74 13.57 -14.43 12.54
C ARG A 74 13.27 -13.51 13.72
N THR A 75 12.95 -12.25 13.44
CA THR A 75 12.67 -11.23 14.45
C THR A 75 11.22 -11.26 14.98
N TYR A 76 10.28 -11.93 14.31
CA TYR A 76 8.86 -11.95 14.71
C TYR A 76 8.66 -12.69 16.03
N GLY A 77 8.27 -11.93 17.06
CA GLY A 77 8.20 -12.42 18.45
C GLY A 77 9.55 -12.92 18.98
N GLY A 78 10.68 -12.46 18.43
CA GLY A 78 12.01 -13.00 18.72
C GLY A 78 12.19 -14.44 18.24
N GLY A 79 11.53 -14.81 17.13
CA GLY A 79 11.59 -16.14 16.53
C GLY A 79 10.51 -17.11 17.02
N LYS A 80 9.64 -16.66 17.92
CA LYS A 80 8.47 -17.45 18.36
C LYS A 80 7.52 -17.75 17.21
N SER A 81 7.36 -16.82 16.24
CA SER A 81 6.45 -17.04 15.11
C SER A 81 6.89 -18.26 14.28
N GLU A 82 8.19 -18.32 13.93
CA GLU A 82 8.76 -19.45 13.19
C GLU A 82 8.65 -20.76 13.96
N GLY A 83 8.90 -20.75 15.27
CA GLY A 83 8.74 -21.93 16.11
C GLY A 83 7.29 -22.44 16.20
N ILE A 84 6.31 -21.53 16.27
CA ILE A 84 4.87 -21.88 16.22
C ILE A 84 4.53 -22.48 14.85
N PHE A 85 4.98 -21.86 13.77
CA PHE A 85 4.71 -22.33 12.42
C PHE A 85 5.36 -23.70 12.14
N GLY A 86 6.61 -23.91 12.55
CA GLY A 86 7.29 -25.20 12.43
C GLY A 86 6.63 -26.29 13.28
N LYS A 87 6.17 -25.96 14.49
CA LYS A 87 5.34 -26.87 15.30
C LYS A 87 4.07 -27.27 14.56
N TRP A 88 3.38 -26.30 13.94
CA TRP A 88 2.18 -26.57 13.14
C TRP A 88 2.49 -27.52 11.97
N LEU A 89 3.50 -27.23 11.15
CA LEU A 89 3.92 -28.10 10.04
C LEU A 89 4.13 -29.55 10.49
N LYS A 90 4.87 -29.72 11.60
CA LYS A 90 5.23 -31.05 12.13
C LYS A 90 4.05 -31.77 12.77
N GLU A 91 3.29 -31.11 13.64
CA GLU A 91 2.19 -31.75 14.38
C GLU A 91 0.95 -32.01 13.53
N ARG A 92 0.71 -31.19 12.52
CA ARG A 92 -0.41 -31.38 11.58
C ARG A 92 -0.02 -32.20 10.35
N ASN A 93 1.25 -32.57 10.23
CA ASN A 93 1.80 -33.33 9.11
C ASN A 93 1.45 -32.66 7.76
N ILE A 94 1.64 -31.35 7.70
CA ILE A 94 1.40 -30.56 6.48
C ILE A 94 2.44 -30.95 5.45
N ASP A 95 1.99 -31.22 4.22
CA ASP A 95 2.89 -31.47 3.12
C ASP A 95 3.67 -30.19 2.80
N ARG A 96 5.00 -30.22 3.05
CA ARG A 96 5.89 -29.07 2.81
C ARG A 96 5.82 -28.56 1.37
N SER A 97 5.50 -29.42 0.40
CA SER A 97 5.41 -29.06 -1.02
C SER A 97 4.16 -28.26 -1.39
N THR A 98 3.14 -28.22 -0.51
CA THR A 98 1.92 -27.42 -0.72
C THR A 98 2.03 -26.02 -0.14
N ILE A 99 3.15 -25.70 0.53
CA ILE A 99 3.38 -24.46 1.25
C ILE A 99 4.59 -23.74 0.65
N GLN A 100 4.50 -22.42 0.55
CA GLN A 100 5.60 -21.51 0.31
C GLN A 100 5.94 -20.74 1.59
N ILE A 101 7.15 -20.95 2.07
CA ILE A 101 7.73 -20.28 3.24
C ILE A 101 8.55 -19.09 2.76
N VAL A 102 8.10 -17.89 3.15
CA VAL A 102 8.87 -16.66 3.06
C VAL A 102 9.38 -16.34 4.45
N THR A 103 10.70 -16.29 4.66
CA THR A 103 11.26 -15.80 5.93
C THR A 103 12.32 -14.73 5.70
N LYS A 104 12.71 -14.03 6.76
CA LYS A 104 13.58 -12.85 6.71
C LYS A 104 14.58 -12.82 7.84
N GLY A 105 15.77 -12.29 7.55
CA GLY A 105 16.83 -12.06 8.54
C GLY A 105 17.73 -10.90 8.13
N GLY A 106 18.93 -10.85 8.70
CA GLY A 106 19.91 -9.78 8.47
C GLY A 106 19.72 -8.57 9.39
N MET A 107 19.08 -8.78 10.55
CA MET A 107 18.84 -7.74 11.54
C MET A 107 19.58 -7.96 12.86
N GLY A 108 20.28 -9.09 13.02
CA GLY A 108 20.95 -9.43 14.26
C GLY A 108 19.98 -9.43 15.45
N LYS A 109 20.31 -8.67 16.50
CA LYS A 109 19.48 -8.56 17.71
C LYS A 109 18.39 -7.49 17.62
N ASP A 110 18.39 -6.68 16.57
CA ASP A 110 17.39 -5.62 16.42
C ASP A 110 16.02 -6.19 16.05
N LYS A 111 14.98 -5.56 16.57
CA LYS A 111 13.59 -6.04 16.41
C LYS A 111 12.80 -5.23 15.39
N TYR A 112 13.18 -3.97 15.15
CA TYR A 112 12.27 -2.99 14.55
C TYR A 112 12.84 -2.23 13.35
N GLY A 113 14.09 -2.47 12.99
CA GLY A 113 14.80 -1.86 11.86
C GLY A 113 15.56 -0.60 12.22
N ASN A 114 16.10 -0.50 13.44
CA ASN A 114 16.85 0.69 13.84
C ASN A 114 18.06 0.89 12.89
N PRO A 115 18.24 2.07 12.27
CA PRO A 115 19.38 2.32 11.37
C PRO A 115 20.75 2.13 12.05
N ASP A 116 20.84 2.34 13.37
CA ASP A 116 22.06 2.19 14.16
C ASP A 116 22.24 0.79 14.74
N ARG A 117 21.44 -0.19 14.29
CA ARG A 117 21.59 -1.59 14.71
C ARG A 117 22.97 -2.14 14.38
N GLU A 118 23.29 -3.28 15.00
CA GLU A 118 24.46 -4.09 14.65
C GLU A 118 24.54 -4.30 13.13
N MET A 119 25.73 -4.09 12.57
CA MET A 119 25.97 -4.24 11.13
C MET A 119 25.74 -5.69 10.72
N CYS A 120 25.01 -5.88 9.63
CA CYS A 120 24.79 -7.23 9.11
C CYS A 120 26.13 -7.81 8.63
N THR A 121 26.41 -9.07 8.96
CA THR A 121 27.53 -9.79 8.36
C THR A 121 27.03 -11.07 7.71
N TYR A 122 27.88 -11.71 6.90
CA TYR A 122 27.55 -13.02 6.35
C TYR A 122 27.31 -14.04 7.46
N GLU A 123 28.14 -14.02 8.52
CA GLU A 123 28.03 -14.93 9.65
C GLU A 123 26.72 -14.72 10.42
N SER A 124 26.34 -13.47 10.69
CA SER A 124 25.07 -13.17 11.37
C SER A 124 23.89 -13.60 10.52
N LEU A 125 23.89 -13.26 9.22
CA LEU A 125 22.82 -13.60 8.27
C LEU A 125 22.67 -15.12 8.12
N SER A 126 23.77 -15.86 7.99
CA SER A 126 23.78 -17.31 7.88
C SER A 126 23.31 -17.98 9.18
N SER A 127 23.76 -17.48 10.34
CA SER A 127 23.31 -17.97 11.64
C SER A 127 21.82 -17.73 11.87
N GLU A 128 21.30 -16.56 11.47
CA GLU A 128 19.88 -16.24 11.55
C GLU A 128 19.05 -17.19 10.68
N LEU A 129 19.47 -17.44 9.44
CA LEU A 129 18.80 -18.39 8.54
C LEU A 129 18.80 -19.82 9.09
N ASN A 130 19.93 -20.32 9.59
CA ASN A 130 20.00 -21.66 10.18
C ASN A 130 19.03 -21.80 11.37
N ALA A 131 18.94 -20.78 12.22
CA ALA A 131 17.99 -20.77 13.34
C ALA A 131 16.52 -20.70 12.86
N SER A 132 16.25 -19.99 11.77
CA SER A 132 14.94 -19.99 11.11
C SER A 132 14.56 -21.38 10.61
N LEU A 133 15.44 -22.03 9.85
CA LEU A 133 15.22 -23.36 9.28
C LEU A 133 15.00 -24.43 10.36
N GLU A 134 15.81 -24.40 11.42
CA GLU A 134 15.63 -25.28 12.59
C GLU A 134 14.27 -25.08 13.25
N ALA A 135 13.88 -23.82 13.52
CA ALA A 135 12.60 -23.51 14.15
C ALA A 135 11.40 -23.92 13.29
N LEU A 136 11.56 -23.85 11.96
CA LEU A 136 10.54 -24.20 10.98
C LEU A 136 10.48 -25.71 10.67
N TYR A 137 11.42 -26.51 11.17
CA TYR A 137 11.56 -27.94 10.83
C TYR A 137 11.64 -28.19 9.31
N THR A 138 12.38 -27.35 8.59
CA THR A 138 12.59 -27.44 7.14
C THR A 138 14.07 -27.23 6.82
N ASP A 139 14.54 -27.78 5.71
CA ASP A 139 15.93 -27.64 5.24
C ASP A 139 16.14 -26.40 4.35
N HIS A 140 15.06 -25.82 3.83
CA HIS A 140 15.10 -24.62 3.00
C HIS A 140 13.89 -23.71 3.16
N ALA A 141 14.10 -22.42 2.87
CA ALA A 141 13.04 -21.43 2.63
C ALA A 141 12.80 -21.27 1.12
N ASP A 142 11.55 -21.08 0.70
CA ASP A 142 11.23 -20.85 -0.72
C ASP A 142 11.65 -19.44 -1.16
N LEU A 143 11.54 -18.47 -0.25
CA LEU A 143 12.03 -17.10 -0.44
C LEU A 143 12.65 -16.60 0.87
N TYR A 144 13.93 -16.26 0.84
CA TYR A 144 14.58 -15.59 1.98
C TYR A 144 14.84 -14.13 1.67
N MET A 145 14.41 -13.23 2.56
CA MET A 145 14.54 -11.79 2.33
C MET A 145 15.45 -11.11 3.35
N LEU A 146 16.25 -10.16 2.88
CA LEU A 146 16.92 -9.21 3.77
C LEU A 146 15.87 -8.27 4.35
N HIS A 147 15.63 -8.34 5.66
CA HIS A 147 14.45 -7.73 6.28
C HIS A 147 14.50 -6.19 6.33
N ARG A 148 15.70 -5.62 6.35
CA ARG A 148 15.97 -4.18 6.27
C ARG A 148 17.25 -3.98 5.46
N ASP A 149 17.38 -2.83 4.81
CA ASP A 149 18.66 -2.46 4.20
C ASP A 149 19.72 -2.17 5.27
N ASP A 150 20.99 -2.35 4.91
CA ASP A 150 22.14 -1.86 5.65
C ASP A 150 22.98 -1.00 4.68
N LEU A 151 22.74 0.32 4.70
CA LEU A 151 23.41 1.25 3.79
C LEU A 151 24.92 1.39 4.03
N ARG A 152 25.43 0.80 5.13
CA ARG A 152 26.87 0.73 5.41
C ARG A 152 27.56 -0.35 4.58
N ILE A 153 26.78 -1.25 3.97
CA ILE A 153 27.27 -2.43 3.26
C ILE A 153 26.97 -2.28 1.75
N PRO A 154 28.00 -2.35 0.90
CA PRO A 154 27.84 -2.44 -0.56
C PRO A 154 26.88 -3.57 -0.99
N VAL A 155 26.11 -3.38 -2.08
CA VAL A 155 25.10 -4.39 -2.49
C VAL A 155 25.72 -5.71 -2.94
N ASP A 156 26.91 -5.66 -3.52
CA ASP A 156 27.64 -6.83 -4.02
C ASP A 156 27.90 -7.85 -2.91
N ASN A 157 28.21 -7.39 -1.69
CA ASN A 157 28.30 -8.27 -0.52
C ASN A 157 27.00 -9.04 -0.31
N PHE A 158 25.86 -8.36 -0.30
CA PHE A 158 24.56 -9.00 -0.12
C PHE A 158 24.25 -9.99 -1.24
N VAL A 159 24.48 -9.61 -2.51
CA VAL A 159 24.26 -10.52 -3.64
C VAL A 159 25.11 -11.78 -3.52
N ASN A 160 26.42 -11.64 -3.21
CA ASN A 160 27.32 -12.77 -3.03
C ASN A 160 26.90 -13.67 -1.86
N TRP A 161 26.44 -13.09 -0.75
CA TRP A 161 25.95 -13.84 0.42
C TRP A 161 24.70 -14.64 0.09
N MET A 162 23.73 -14.04 -0.59
CA MET A 162 22.48 -14.71 -0.96
C MET A 162 22.71 -15.79 -2.01
N ASP A 163 23.59 -15.56 -2.98
CA ASP A 163 24.02 -16.59 -3.94
C ASP A 163 24.64 -17.79 -3.23
N ASP A 164 25.54 -17.58 -2.28
CA ASP A 164 26.15 -18.68 -1.52
C ASP A 164 25.12 -19.49 -0.71
N LEU A 165 24.17 -18.82 -0.04
CA LEU A 165 23.08 -19.48 0.69
C LEU A 165 22.18 -20.30 -0.26
N LYS A 166 21.93 -19.79 -1.47
CA LYS A 166 21.19 -20.51 -2.52
C LYS A 166 21.96 -21.72 -3.02
N ARG A 167 23.26 -21.59 -3.34
CA ARG A 167 24.11 -22.71 -3.77
C ARG A 167 24.21 -23.82 -2.71
N LYS A 168 24.15 -23.46 -1.43
CA LYS A 168 24.08 -24.42 -0.30
C LYS A 168 22.72 -25.11 -0.16
N GLY A 169 21.69 -24.67 -0.89
CA GLY A 169 20.36 -25.24 -0.87
C GLY A 169 19.47 -24.73 0.27
N TYR A 170 19.94 -23.77 1.08
CA TYR A 170 19.17 -23.25 2.23
C TYR A 170 18.02 -22.33 1.81
N ILE A 171 18.10 -21.76 0.60
CA ILE A 171 17.06 -20.89 0.05
C ILE A 171 16.86 -21.25 -1.43
N GLN A 172 15.61 -21.27 -1.90
CA GLN A 172 15.34 -21.47 -3.31
C GLN A 172 15.44 -20.17 -4.10
N ARG A 173 14.94 -19.07 -3.54
CA ARG A 173 15.01 -17.72 -4.09
C ARG A 173 15.33 -16.72 -3.00
N TRP A 174 15.71 -15.52 -3.40
CA TRP A 174 15.93 -14.43 -2.47
C TRP A 174 15.28 -13.13 -2.87
N GLY A 175 15.16 -12.22 -1.90
CA GLY A 175 14.58 -10.90 -2.09
C GLY A 175 15.02 -9.93 -1.00
N VAL A 176 14.38 -8.78 -0.98
CA VAL A 176 14.66 -7.70 -0.02
C VAL A 176 13.37 -7.13 0.56
N SER A 177 13.42 -6.56 1.75
CA SER A 177 12.29 -5.87 2.35
C SER A 177 12.73 -4.49 2.78
N ASN A 178 11.96 -3.48 2.41
CA ASN A 178 12.26 -2.08 2.72
C ASN A 178 13.62 -1.62 2.18
N TRP A 179 13.88 -1.90 0.90
CA TRP A 179 14.99 -1.32 0.16
C TRP A 179 14.44 -0.28 -0.81
N SER A 180 15.24 0.74 -1.09
CA SER A 180 14.91 1.71 -2.13
C SER A 180 15.14 1.13 -3.54
N LEU A 181 14.36 1.56 -4.53
CA LEU A 181 14.56 1.14 -5.93
C LEU A 181 16.02 1.29 -6.41
N PRO A 182 16.75 2.39 -6.15
CA PRO A 182 18.15 2.49 -6.56
C PRO A 182 19.02 1.35 -6.00
N ARG A 183 18.84 0.97 -4.73
CA ARG A 183 19.58 -0.13 -4.11
C ARG A 183 19.21 -1.49 -4.72
N ILE A 184 17.93 -1.71 -5.00
CA ILE A 184 17.47 -2.94 -5.67
C ILE A 184 18.01 -3.01 -7.10
N HIS A 185 17.99 -1.90 -7.83
CA HIS A 185 18.55 -1.81 -9.18
C HIS A 185 20.05 -2.09 -9.21
N GLU A 186 20.81 -1.57 -8.25
CA GLU A 186 22.24 -1.85 -8.08
C GLU A 186 22.47 -3.35 -7.84
N ALA A 187 21.74 -3.95 -6.90
CA ALA A 187 21.83 -5.38 -6.60
C ALA A 187 21.44 -6.26 -7.80
N TYR A 188 20.37 -5.90 -8.51
CA TYR A 188 19.90 -6.58 -9.70
C TYR A 188 20.98 -6.55 -10.80
N THR A 189 21.53 -5.37 -11.08
CA THR A 189 22.56 -5.17 -12.11
C THR A 189 23.79 -6.00 -11.79
N TYR A 190 24.31 -5.92 -10.56
CA TYR A 190 25.47 -6.70 -10.13
C TYR A 190 25.23 -8.21 -10.27
N ALA A 191 24.06 -8.71 -9.88
CA ALA A 191 23.73 -10.14 -10.01
C ALA A 191 23.76 -10.59 -11.48
N ILE A 192 23.11 -9.84 -12.38
CA ILE A 192 23.08 -10.16 -13.82
C ILE A 192 24.50 -10.15 -14.42
N GLU A 193 25.31 -9.12 -14.12
CA GLU A 193 26.68 -9.00 -14.63
C GLU A 193 27.60 -10.14 -14.16
N ASN A 194 27.32 -10.72 -12.99
CA ASN A 194 28.08 -11.81 -12.40
C ASN A 194 27.46 -13.20 -12.61
N ASN A 195 26.43 -13.32 -13.47
CA ASN A 195 25.70 -14.57 -13.73
C ASN A 195 25.08 -15.23 -12.48
N MET A 196 24.62 -14.39 -11.55
CA MET A 196 23.91 -14.79 -10.33
C MET A 196 22.41 -14.49 -10.48
N GLU A 197 21.58 -15.15 -9.68
CA GLU A 197 20.14 -14.83 -9.64
C GLU A 197 19.94 -13.46 -8.96
N PRO A 198 19.26 -12.49 -9.62
CA PRO A 198 18.91 -11.22 -8.98
C PRO A 198 17.85 -11.41 -7.87
N PRO A 199 17.61 -10.39 -7.03
CA PRO A 199 16.49 -10.45 -6.09
C PRO A 199 15.17 -10.65 -6.86
N THR A 200 14.37 -11.63 -6.45
CA THR A 200 13.11 -12.04 -7.11
C THR A 200 11.87 -11.50 -6.42
N GLY A 201 12.02 -10.86 -5.27
CA GLY A 201 10.92 -10.24 -4.55
C GLY A 201 11.36 -9.03 -3.73
N THR A 202 10.46 -8.06 -3.62
CA THR A 202 10.55 -6.92 -2.71
C THR A 202 9.35 -6.88 -1.79
N SER A 203 9.55 -6.62 -0.49
CA SER A 203 8.45 -6.46 0.47
C SER A 203 8.44 -5.06 1.09
N PRO A 204 7.77 -4.09 0.42
CA PRO A 204 7.59 -2.71 0.90
C PRO A 204 6.22 -2.51 1.56
N GLN A 205 6.04 -1.34 2.19
CA GLN A 205 4.71 -0.89 2.61
C GLN A 205 3.86 -0.60 1.37
N LEU A 206 2.69 -1.23 1.25
CA LEU A 206 1.78 -0.98 0.13
C LEU A 206 0.32 -1.15 0.57
N SER A 207 -0.44 -0.06 0.56
CA SER A 207 -1.85 0.00 0.92
C SER A 207 -2.58 1.10 0.17
N LEU A 208 -3.92 1.04 0.21
CA LEU A 208 -4.75 2.13 -0.28
C LEU A 208 -4.56 3.43 0.52
N ALA A 209 -4.50 3.35 1.85
CA ALA A 209 -4.14 4.52 2.65
C ALA A 209 -2.64 4.80 2.52
N VAL A 210 -2.27 6.04 2.19
CA VAL A 210 -0.86 6.44 2.02
C VAL A 210 -0.33 6.92 3.35
N PRO A 211 0.76 6.32 3.89
CA PRO A 211 1.33 6.79 5.13
C PRO A 211 2.01 8.16 4.93
N LEU A 212 1.83 9.09 5.87
CA LEU A 212 2.48 10.40 5.86
C LEU A 212 3.97 10.33 6.22
N SER A 213 4.37 9.27 6.91
CA SER A 213 5.74 9.02 7.36
C SER A 213 6.01 7.53 7.48
N ASP A 214 7.27 7.17 7.63
CA ASP A 214 7.67 5.79 7.82
C ASP A 214 6.96 5.16 9.02
N VAL A 215 6.35 4.02 8.75
CA VAL A 215 5.46 3.35 9.69
C VAL A 215 6.27 2.57 10.74
N TRP A 216 7.44 2.09 10.32
CA TRP A 216 8.49 1.54 11.18
C TRP A 216 9.83 2.16 10.78
N PRO A 217 10.83 2.15 11.67
CA PRO A 217 12.18 2.56 11.29
C PRO A 217 12.69 1.84 10.03
N SER A 218 13.36 2.62 9.18
CA SER A 218 14.01 2.14 7.95
C SER A 218 13.05 1.39 7.02
N THR A 219 11.84 1.92 6.82
CA THR A 219 10.84 1.33 5.92
C THR A 219 10.64 2.14 4.65
N HIS A 220 10.24 1.47 3.57
CA HIS A 220 9.94 2.12 2.29
C HIS A 220 8.49 1.84 1.88
N SER A 221 7.80 2.87 1.36
CA SER A 221 6.42 2.77 0.90
C SER A 221 6.29 2.95 -0.61
N LEU A 222 5.46 2.09 -1.22
CA LEU A 222 4.99 2.18 -2.60
C LEU A 222 3.53 2.64 -2.71
N SER A 223 2.90 3.03 -1.59
CA SER A 223 1.49 3.42 -1.57
C SER A 223 1.21 4.73 -2.31
N CYS A 224 2.21 5.61 -2.43
CA CYS A 224 2.05 6.90 -3.08
C CYS A 224 1.85 6.76 -4.61
N PRO A 225 0.93 7.51 -5.25
CA PRO A 225 0.74 7.45 -6.71
C PRO A 225 2.02 7.73 -7.52
N SER A 226 2.98 8.50 -6.99
CA SER A 226 4.27 8.74 -7.65
C SER A 226 5.17 7.50 -7.72
N LYS A 227 4.76 6.38 -7.12
CA LYS A 227 5.51 5.11 -7.12
C LYS A 227 5.00 4.09 -8.14
N LEU A 228 4.03 4.46 -8.97
CA LEU A 228 3.50 3.55 -10.00
C LEU A 228 4.58 3.10 -11.00
N GLU A 229 5.48 3.99 -11.41
CA GLU A 229 6.61 3.64 -12.28
C GLU A 229 7.58 2.67 -11.61
N GLU A 230 7.79 2.80 -10.30
CA GLU A 230 8.61 1.86 -9.53
C GLU A 230 7.95 0.47 -9.44
N ILE A 231 6.64 0.40 -9.26
CA ILE A 231 5.89 -0.87 -9.31
C ILE A 231 6.01 -1.53 -10.70
N GLU A 232 5.89 -0.74 -11.75
CA GLU A 232 6.01 -1.22 -13.13
C GLU A 232 7.44 -1.69 -13.44
N TRP A 233 8.46 -1.02 -12.91
CA TRP A 233 9.85 -1.47 -13.02
C TRP A 233 10.03 -2.88 -12.43
N TYR A 234 9.49 -3.15 -11.23
CA TYR A 234 9.54 -4.49 -10.64
C TYR A 234 8.90 -5.55 -11.55
N ARG A 235 7.76 -5.23 -12.18
CA ARG A 235 7.09 -6.12 -13.14
C ARG A 235 7.99 -6.50 -14.32
N GLN A 236 8.63 -5.50 -14.92
CA GLN A 236 9.50 -5.67 -16.09
C GLN A 236 10.75 -6.50 -15.79
N HIS A 237 11.17 -6.54 -14.52
CA HIS A 237 12.35 -7.27 -14.06
C HIS A 237 12.01 -8.60 -13.38
N GLY A 238 10.74 -9.03 -13.41
CA GLY A 238 10.31 -10.30 -12.82
C GLY A 238 10.40 -10.32 -11.29
N ILE A 239 10.31 -9.15 -10.64
CA ILE A 239 10.38 -8.99 -9.19
C ILE A 239 8.96 -8.89 -8.64
N GLU A 240 8.61 -9.81 -7.74
CA GLU A 240 7.33 -9.76 -7.03
C GLU A 240 7.31 -8.58 -6.04
N VAL A 241 6.20 -7.82 -6.00
CA VAL A 241 5.94 -6.81 -4.96
C VAL A 241 5.01 -7.39 -3.90
N MET A 242 5.55 -7.70 -2.73
CA MET A 242 4.81 -8.28 -1.60
C MET A 242 4.48 -7.21 -0.56
N GLY A 243 3.34 -6.55 -0.76
CA GLY A 243 2.90 -5.39 0.00
C GLY A 243 2.51 -5.69 1.45
N TRP A 244 3.25 -5.17 2.43
CA TRP A 244 2.91 -5.30 3.85
C TRP A 244 2.07 -4.13 4.38
N GLU A 245 1.35 -4.41 5.48
CA GLU A 245 0.33 -3.52 6.06
C GLU A 245 -0.68 -3.01 5.01
N ALA A 246 -1.18 -3.91 4.16
CA ALA A 246 -2.14 -3.60 3.11
C ALA A 246 -3.44 -2.95 3.63
N LEU A 247 -3.79 -3.19 4.89
CA LEU A 247 -4.93 -2.59 5.59
C LEU A 247 -4.56 -1.37 6.46
N ALA A 248 -3.34 -0.83 6.31
CA ALA A 248 -2.85 0.34 7.05
C ALA A 248 -3.03 0.19 8.57
N LYS A 249 -2.50 -0.92 9.12
CA LYS A 249 -2.63 -1.33 10.54
C LYS A 249 -4.08 -1.42 11.04
N GLY A 250 -5.05 -1.63 10.15
CA GLY A 250 -6.47 -1.72 10.47
C GLY A 250 -7.23 -0.40 10.29
N PHE A 251 -6.55 0.68 9.88
CA PHE A 251 -7.23 1.89 9.41
C PHE A 251 -8.22 1.50 8.31
N MET A 252 -7.81 0.78 7.27
CA MET A 252 -8.69 0.34 6.18
C MET A 252 -9.49 -0.95 6.47
N ALA A 253 -9.71 -1.30 7.74
CA ALA A 253 -10.49 -2.50 8.10
C ALA A 253 -11.66 -2.20 9.04
N VAL A 254 -11.50 -1.23 9.95
CA VAL A 254 -12.49 -0.98 10.99
C VAL A 254 -13.21 0.35 10.75
N PRO A 255 -14.37 0.39 10.05
CA PRO A 255 -15.04 1.61 9.62
C PRO A 255 -15.40 2.56 10.78
N THR A 256 -15.63 2.01 11.97
CA THR A 256 -16.12 2.74 13.14
C THR A 256 -15.06 3.36 14.03
N LEU A 257 -13.84 2.82 14.11
CA LEU A 257 -12.84 3.23 15.12
C LEU A 257 -12.03 4.48 14.77
N TRP A 258 -11.94 4.82 13.47
CA TRP A 258 -10.99 5.82 13.00
C TRP A 258 -11.68 7.08 12.52
N ARG A 259 -12.84 7.46 13.05
CA ARG A 259 -13.55 8.65 12.58
C ARG A 259 -12.79 9.91 12.96
N GLN A 260 -12.74 10.89 12.06
CA GLN A 260 -11.91 12.09 12.22
C GLN A 260 -12.15 12.83 13.55
N HIS A 261 -13.40 12.97 13.97
CA HIS A 261 -13.77 13.64 15.22
C HIS A 261 -13.44 12.86 16.51
N GLU A 262 -13.06 11.58 16.40
CA GLU A 262 -12.73 10.71 17.55
C GLU A 262 -11.21 10.65 17.78
N ILE A 263 -10.40 11.31 16.95
CA ILE A 263 -8.95 11.33 17.11
C ILE A 263 -8.56 12.35 18.15
N HIS A 264 -8.00 11.86 19.25
CA HIS A 264 -7.57 12.69 20.35
C HIS A 264 -6.30 13.47 19.99
N TYR A 265 -6.33 14.79 20.16
CA TYR A 265 -5.21 15.69 19.85
C TYR A 265 -3.89 15.26 20.50
N SER A 266 -3.94 14.83 21.77
CA SER A 266 -2.74 14.41 22.50
C SER A 266 -2.11 13.12 21.96
N THR A 267 -2.84 12.28 21.24
CA THR A 267 -2.27 11.08 20.62
C THR A 267 -1.51 11.44 19.34
N PHE A 268 -1.93 12.51 18.65
CA PHE A 268 -1.24 13.06 17.50
C PHE A 268 0.03 13.84 17.89
N HIS A 269 -0.01 14.59 18.99
CA HIS A 269 1.07 15.52 19.38
C HIS A 269 1.82 15.18 20.69
N GLY A 270 1.47 14.08 21.35
CA GLY A 270 2.11 13.63 22.59
C GLY A 270 3.44 12.89 22.39
N PRO A 271 4.14 12.53 23.47
CA PRO A 271 5.35 11.71 23.39
C PRO A 271 5.05 10.37 22.71
N GLU A 272 6.04 9.83 21.99
CA GLU A 272 5.89 8.49 21.40
C GLU A 272 5.85 7.44 22.50
N GLY A 273 4.90 6.51 22.41
CA GLY A 273 4.93 5.29 23.19
C GLY A 273 6.14 4.43 22.84
N GLU A 274 6.46 3.47 23.69
CA GLU A 274 7.55 2.52 23.45
C GLU A 274 7.30 1.74 22.14
N LEU A 275 8.32 1.64 21.29
CA LEU A 275 8.24 0.98 19.99
C LEU A 275 7.74 -0.47 20.14
N GLY A 276 6.65 -0.78 19.45
CA GLY A 276 5.97 -2.08 19.52
C GLY A 276 4.89 -2.21 20.61
N SER A 277 4.70 -1.21 21.48
CA SER A 277 3.58 -1.18 22.43
C SER A 277 2.24 -0.85 21.77
N ASP A 278 1.13 -1.13 22.46
CA ASP A 278 -0.22 -0.79 22.00
C ASP A 278 -0.41 0.73 21.81
N LEU A 279 0.16 1.54 22.72
CA LEU A 279 0.12 2.99 22.60
C LEU A 279 0.88 3.45 21.36
N TRP A 280 2.09 2.94 21.14
CA TRP A 280 2.86 3.26 19.94
C TRP A 280 2.13 2.83 18.68
N ARG A 281 1.54 1.64 18.66
CA ARG A 281 0.75 1.14 17.53
C ARG A 281 -0.43 2.07 17.21
N LEU A 282 -1.18 2.47 18.24
CA LEU A 282 -2.30 3.41 18.11
C LEU A 282 -1.85 4.76 17.56
N GLN A 283 -0.81 5.35 18.14
CA GLN A 283 -0.22 6.61 17.67
C GLN A 283 0.28 6.49 16.24
N ARG A 284 0.88 5.36 15.87
CA ARG A 284 1.39 5.15 14.52
C ARG A 284 0.27 5.12 13.48
N ILE A 285 -0.86 4.47 13.79
CA ILE A 285 -2.05 4.50 12.91
C ILE A 285 -2.51 5.94 12.69
N GLN A 286 -2.67 6.69 13.78
CA GLN A 286 -3.20 8.04 13.71
C GLN A 286 -2.27 9.01 12.98
N ARG A 287 -0.98 8.99 13.30
CA ARG A 287 0.02 9.90 12.71
C ARG A 287 0.32 9.58 11.26
N ALA A 288 0.36 8.30 10.88
CA ALA A 288 0.66 7.90 9.52
C ALA A 288 -0.56 7.97 8.61
N TYR A 289 -1.74 7.53 9.07
CA TYR A 289 -2.87 7.26 8.17
C TYR A 289 -4.08 8.17 8.36
N CYS A 290 -4.28 8.82 9.50
CA CYS A 290 -5.46 9.65 9.72
C CYS A 290 -5.29 11.06 9.14
N THR A 291 -5.07 11.12 7.82
CA THR A 291 -4.95 12.34 7.02
C THR A 291 -6.25 12.63 6.28
N PRO A 292 -6.56 13.91 5.95
CA PRO A 292 -7.74 14.25 5.16
C PRO A 292 -7.86 13.44 3.85
N GLN A 293 -6.74 13.20 3.15
CA GLN A 293 -6.70 12.45 1.90
C GLN A 293 -7.06 10.97 2.11
N ASN A 294 -6.58 10.35 3.19
CA ASN A 294 -6.93 8.97 3.51
C ASN A 294 -8.39 8.83 3.97
N TYR A 295 -8.96 9.88 4.57
CA TYR A 295 -10.39 9.91 4.87
C TYR A 295 -11.26 9.94 3.61
N GLU A 296 -10.88 10.68 2.58
CA GLU A 296 -11.59 10.65 1.30
C GLU A 296 -11.49 9.27 0.62
N ARG A 297 -10.30 8.66 0.59
CA ARG A 297 -10.12 7.27 0.11
C ARG A 297 -11.03 6.31 0.85
N ARG A 298 -11.08 6.41 2.17
CA ARG A 298 -11.93 5.60 3.03
C ARG A 298 -13.41 5.82 2.72
N LYS A 299 -13.86 7.06 2.55
CA LYS A 299 -15.25 7.41 2.22
C LYS A 299 -15.68 6.76 0.90
N ILE A 300 -14.86 6.88 -0.14
CA ILE A 300 -15.10 6.25 -1.44
C ILE A 300 -15.12 4.72 -1.29
N SER A 301 -14.17 4.16 -0.55
CA SER A 301 -14.11 2.70 -0.31
C SER A 301 -15.33 2.17 0.44
N ILE A 302 -15.87 2.93 1.40
CA ILE A 302 -17.10 2.57 2.12
C ILE A 302 -18.31 2.58 1.17
N GLN A 303 -18.37 3.54 0.24
CA GLN A 303 -19.43 3.57 -0.76
C GLN A 303 -19.36 2.35 -1.69
N ILE A 304 -18.17 2.05 -2.22
CA ILE A 304 -17.92 0.87 -3.06
C ILE A 304 -18.28 -0.43 -2.30
N ALA A 305 -17.84 -0.54 -1.05
CA ALA A 305 -18.15 -1.66 -0.17
C ALA A 305 -19.67 -1.86 0.00
N LYS A 306 -20.41 -0.78 0.23
CA LYS A 306 -21.88 -0.82 0.40
C LYS A 306 -22.59 -1.29 -0.86
N GLU A 307 -22.16 -0.85 -2.03
CA GLU A 307 -22.79 -1.21 -3.32
C GLU A 307 -22.47 -2.64 -3.75
N SER A 308 -21.25 -3.10 -3.48
CA SER A 308 -20.79 -4.44 -3.86
C SER A 308 -21.12 -5.53 -2.84
N GLY A 309 -21.50 -5.16 -1.62
CA GLY A 309 -21.65 -6.08 -0.49
C GLY A 309 -20.32 -6.58 0.09
N LEU A 310 -19.19 -5.97 -0.32
CA LEU A 310 -17.87 -6.23 0.26
C LEU A 310 -17.64 -5.39 1.51
N SER A 311 -16.59 -5.70 2.24
CA SER A 311 -16.10 -4.90 3.35
C SER A 311 -15.09 -3.83 2.89
N LEU A 312 -14.85 -2.86 3.77
CA LEU A 312 -13.79 -1.87 3.59
C LEU A 312 -12.40 -2.52 3.41
N ALA A 313 -12.13 -3.60 4.16
CA ALA A 313 -10.86 -4.33 4.07
C ALA A 313 -10.71 -4.98 2.70
N GLN A 314 -11.76 -5.64 2.20
CA GLN A 314 -11.75 -6.31 0.90
C GLN A 314 -11.50 -5.31 -0.24
N VAL A 315 -12.15 -4.14 -0.23
CA VAL A 315 -11.91 -3.08 -1.22
C VAL A 315 -10.45 -2.60 -1.18
N ALA A 316 -9.89 -2.41 0.01
CA ALA A 316 -8.50 -1.98 0.16
C ALA A 316 -7.47 -3.03 -0.31
N LEU A 317 -7.72 -4.32 -0.08
CA LEU A 317 -6.87 -5.39 -0.60
C LEU A 317 -6.96 -5.50 -2.12
N LEU A 318 -8.17 -5.43 -2.68
CA LEU A 318 -8.39 -5.45 -4.13
C LEU A 318 -7.71 -4.28 -4.82
N TYR A 319 -7.70 -3.09 -4.21
CA TYR A 319 -6.94 -1.94 -4.70
C TYR A 319 -5.45 -2.23 -4.85
N SER A 320 -4.81 -2.80 -3.83
CA SER A 320 -3.38 -3.15 -3.89
C SER A 320 -3.12 -4.22 -4.96
N LEU A 321 -3.96 -5.24 -5.04
CA LEU A 321 -3.84 -6.32 -6.03
C LEU A 321 -4.08 -5.84 -7.47
N ALA A 322 -4.88 -4.78 -7.68
CA ALA A 322 -5.14 -4.23 -9.00
C ALA A 322 -3.91 -3.55 -9.63
N LYS A 323 -2.84 -3.30 -8.86
CA LYS A 323 -1.61 -2.65 -9.35
C LYS A 323 -0.76 -3.51 -10.27
N GLY A 324 -1.02 -4.81 -10.37
CA GLY A 324 -0.29 -5.73 -11.26
C GLY A 324 -0.49 -7.19 -10.88
N ASP A 325 -0.16 -8.10 -11.77
CA ASP A 325 -0.17 -9.55 -11.51
C ASP A 325 1.00 -10.00 -10.62
N HIS A 326 2.13 -9.30 -10.69
CA HIS A 326 3.31 -9.43 -9.84
C HIS A 326 3.15 -8.89 -8.42
N VAL A 327 1.98 -8.33 -8.08
CA VAL A 327 1.70 -7.78 -6.75
C VAL A 327 0.97 -8.80 -5.89
N SER A 328 1.53 -9.12 -4.73
CA SER A 328 0.84 -9.84 -3.65
C SER A 328 0.69 -8.94 -2.43
N VAL A 329 -0.20 -9.31 -1.51
CA VAL A 329 -0.40 -8.57 -0.27
C VAL A 329 -0.26 -9.47 0.94
N LEU A 330 0.49 -8.98 1.94
CA LEU A 330 0.52 -9.60 3.26
C LEU A 330 -0.76 -9.23 4.01
N VAL A 331 -1.49 -10.25 4.42
CA VAL A 331 -2.67 -10.10 5.26
C VAL A 331 -2.39 -10.63 6.66
N GLY A 332 -2.83 -9.90 7.69
CA GLY A 332 -2.71 -10.32 9.08
C GLY A 332 -4.09 -10.57 9.67
N ALA A 333 -4.24 -11.68 10.37
CA ALA A 333 -5.46 -12.09 11.05
C ALA A 333 -5.13 -12.56 12.46
N ASP A 334 -6.08 -12.38 13.39
CA ASP A 334 -6.02 -12.94 14.75
C ASP A 334 -7.21 -13.88 15.05
N ARG A 335 -8.13 -14.03 14.08
CA ARG A 335 -9.32 -14.87 14.17
C ARG A 335 -9.77 -15.35 12.79
N THR A 336 -10.44 -16.48 12.77
CA THR A 336 -10.97 -17.16 11.59
C THR A 336 -11.83 -16.24 10.70
N ALA A 337 -12.67 -15.39 11.30
CA ALA A 337 -13.54 -14.49 10.55
C ALA A 337 -12.78 -13.48 9.65
N HIS A 338 -11.55 -13.09 10.03
CA HIS A 338 -10.71 -12.27 9.16
C HIS A 338 -10.20 -13.06 7.96
N LEU A 339 -9.85 -14.34 8.15
CA LEU A 339 -9.42 -15.22 7.07
C LEU A 339 -10.56 -15.46 6.07
N ASP A 340 -11.80 -15.65 6.55
CA ASP A 340 -12.99 -15.75 5.70
C ASP A 340 -13.18 -14.50 4.84
N GLU A 341 -13.12 -13.33 5.48
CA GLU A 341 -13.23 -12.03 4.81
C GLU A 341 -12.15 -11.85 3.73
N MET A 342 -10.89 -12.20 4.03
CA MET A 342 -9.79 -12.08 3.08
C MET A 342 -9.87 -13.09 1.94
N ALA A 343 -10.20 -14.36 2.23
CA ALA A 343 -10.28 -15.40 1.21
C ALA A 343 -11.37 -15.10 0.17
N ALA A 344 -12.46 -14.46 0.58
CA ALA A 344 -13.56 -14.11 -0.32
C ALA A 344 -13.15 -13.13 -1.45
N ILE A 345 -12.05 -12.37 -1.34
CA ILE A 345 -11.65 -11.43 -2.41
C ILE A 345 -11.20 -12.13 -3.69
N ARG A 346 -10.87 -13.43 -3.63
CA ARG A 346 -10.42 -14.21 -4.81
C ARG A 346 -11.48 -14.27 -5.91
N ASP A 347 -12.72 -14.04 -5.55
CA ASP A 347 -13.89 -14.03 -6.43
C ASP A 347 -14.14 -12.66 -7.04
N TRP A 348 -13.30 -11.66 -6.76
CA TRP A 348 -13.55 -10.28 -7.13
C TRP A 348 -12.40 -9.65 -7.88
N SER A 349 -12.71 -8.57 -8.59
CA SER A 349 -11.71 -7.68 -9.19
C SER A 349 -12.18 -6.26 -9.19
N LEU A 350 -11.25 -5.38 -8.85
CA LEU A 350 -11.39 -3.95 -9.05
C LEU A 350 -11.05 -3.63 -10.51
N ASP A 351 -11.94 -2.92 -11.19
CA ASP A 351 -11.67 -2.41 -12.53
C ASP A 351 -10.81 -1.14 -12.50
N GLN A 352 -10.46 -0.65 -13.70
CA GLN A 352 -9.60 0.51 -13.86
C GLN A 352 -10.28 1.80 -13.36
N GLU A 353 -11.59 1.94 -13.54
CA GLU A 353 -12.32 3.15 -13.12
C GLU A 353 -12.31 3.31 -11.61
N ALA A 354 -12.58 2.23 -10.87
CA ALA A 354 -12.51 2.26 -9.41
C ALA A 354 -11.07 2.39 -8.89
N LEU A 355 -10.10 1.78 -9.56
CA LEU A 355 -8.68 1.97 -9.26
C LEU A 355 -8.27 3.45 -9.41
N ASP A 356 -8.70 4.09 -10.48
CA ASP A 356 -8.43 5.50 -10.77
C ASP A 356 -9.14 6.41 -9.77
N CYS A 357 -10.40 6.14 -9.44
CA CYS A 357 -11.16 6.88 -8.44
C CYS A 357 -10.48 6.84 -7.05
N LEU A 358 -10.08 5.65 -6.60
CA LEU A 358 -9.40 5.44 -5.33
C LEU A 358 -7.99 6.07 -5.31
N THR A 359 -7.30 6.07 -6.45
CA THR A 359 -5.99 6.72 -6.61
C THR A 359 -6.12 8.25 -6.64
N ALA A 360 -7.13 8.78 -7.33
CA ALA A 360 -7.38 10.22 -7.46
C ALA A 360 -7.92 10.84 -6.17
N ALA A 361 -8.48 10.07 -5.25
CA ALA A 361 -8.93 10.55 -3.95
C ALA A 361 -7.81 11.25 -3.12
N SER A 362 -6.52 11.02 -3.44
CA SER A 362 -5.38 11.80 -2.90
C SER A 362 -5.39 13.26 -3.32
N THR A 363 -5.81 13.49 -4.56
CA THR A 363 -5.82 14.78 -5.20
C THR A 363 -7.22 15.33 -5.00
N LYS A 364 -7.39 16.30 -4.09
CA LYS A 364 -8.22 17.42 -4.55
C LYS A 364 -7.50 17.91 -5.79
N PRO A 365 -8.09 17.89 -7.01
CA PRO A 365 -7.69 18.93 -7.92
C PRO A 365 -7.98 20.19 -7.12
N SER A 366 -6.95 20.98 -6.78
CA SER A 366 -7.24 22.40 -6.65
C SER A 366 -8.00 22.72 -7.94
N LEU A 367 -9.16 23.39 -7.85
CA LEU A 367 -9.91 23.80 -9.04
C LEU A 367 -8.95 24.37 -10.10
N VAL A 368 -7.91 25.07 -9.63
CA VAL A 368 -6.76 25.60 -10.37
C VAL A 368 -6.03 24.57 -11.25
N SER A 369 -5.80 23.32 -10.83
CA SER A 369 -5.00 22.34 -11.60
C SER A 369 -5.76 21.66 -12.74
N LYS A 370 -7.05 21.32 -12.54
CA LYS A 370 -7.93 20.84 -13.63
C LYS A 370 -8.29 21.99 -14.57
N VAL A 371 -8.59 23.17 -14.03
CA VAL A 371 -8.75 24.39 -14.83
C VAL A 371 -7.47 24.71 -15.59
N ALA A 372 -6.27 24.57 -15.01
CA ALA A 372 -5.00 24.78 -15.73
C ALA A 372 -4.72 23.74 -16.82
N THR A 373 -5.22 22.50 -16.66
CA THR A 373 -5.04 21.43 -17.66
C THR A 373 -6.05 21.55 -18.79
N GLU A 374 -7.30 21.95 -18.50
CA GLU A 374 -8.30 22.33 -19.52
C GLU A 374 -8.01 23.70 -20.14
N LEU A 375 -7.27 24.60 -19.46
CA LEU A 375 -6.82 25.88 -20.00
C LEU A 375 -5.62 25.74 -20.95
N LYS A 376 -4.96 24.58 -21.04
CA LYS A 376 -3.92 24.33 -22.05
C LYS A 376 -4.46 24.30 -23.49
N SER A 377 -5.78 24.26 -23.68
CA SER A 377 -6.42 24.39 -24.99
C SER A 377 -6.89 25.81 -25.31
N TRP A 378 -6.46 26.80 -24.51
CA TRP A 378 -6.73 28.21 -24.75
C TRP A 378 -5.46 28.92 -25.19
N THR A 379 -5.45 29.40 -26.43
CA THR A 379 -4.37 30.23 -26.97
C THR A 379 -4.83 31.67 -27.08
N LEU A 380 -4.01 32.60 -26.59
CA LEU A 380 -4.12 34.02 -26.94
C LEU A 380 -3.68 34.17 -28.40
N ASN A 381 -4.52 34.77 -29.23
CA ASN A 381 -4.07 35.24 -30.54
C ASN A 381 -3.31 36.57 -30.40
N ASP A 382 -2.67 37.02 -31.48
CA ASP A 382 -1.87 38.26 -31.52
C ASP A 382 -2.67 39.55 -31.19
N GLU A 383 -3.99 39.45 -31.01
CA GLU A 383 -4.89 40.53 -30.61
C GLU A 383 -5.36 40.43 -29.13
N ASN A 384 -4.73 39.61 -28.30
CA ASN A 384 -5.10 39.36 -26.89
C ASN A 384 -6.53 38.81 -26.68
N LYS A 385 -7.12 38.12 -27.68
CA LYS A 385 -8.39 37.40 -27.52
C LYS A 385 -8.14 35.94 -27.19
N LEU A 386 -8.83 35.44 -26.15
CA LEU A 386 -8.83 34.01 -25.81
C LEU A 386 -9.64 33.22 -26.85
N SER A 387 -9.05 32.16 -27.39
CA SER A 387 -9.72 31.22 -28.31
C SER A 387 -9.58 29.79 -27.79
N TYR A 388 -10.65 29.00 -27.93
CA TYR A 388 -10.73 27.59 -27.50
C TYR A 388 -10.86 26.70 -28.74
N SER A 389 -9.95 25.74 -28.93
CA SER A 389 -10.04 24.76 -30.01
C SER A 389 -10.59 23.44 -29.47
N ILE A 390 -11.78 23.06 -29.94
CA ILE A 390 -12.33 21.72 -29.71
C ILE A 390 -11.79 20.82 -30.81
N ASN A 391 -10.83 19.95 -30.49
CA ASN A 391 -10.57 18.79 -31.34
C ASN A 391 -11.69 17.78 -31.07
N GLU A 392 -12.65 17.78 -32.00
CA GLU A 392 -13.75 16.83 -32.17
C GLU A 392 -14.73 16.67 -30.99
N ALA A 393 -15.84 17.41 -31.05
CA ALA A 393 -17.09 17.04 -30.38
C ALA A 393 -18.24 17.01 -31.41
N PRO A 394 -19.20 16.06 -31.31
CA PRO A 394 -20.27 15.88 -32.28
C PRO A 394 -21.24 17.08 -32.28
N SER A 395 -21.83 17.32 -33.44
CA SER A 395 -22.73 18.44 -33.75
C SER A 395 -23.90 18.60 -32.75
N ALA A 396 -23.82 19.59 -31.87
CA ALA A 396 -24.97 20.36 -31.42
C ALA A 396 -24.50 21.65 -30.72
N THR A 397 -25.19 22.75 -31.04
CA THR A 397 -25.15 24.07 -30.39
C THR A 397 -23.86 24.91 -30.53
N LYS A 398 -23.83 25.67 -31.63
CA LYS A 398 -23.08 26.93 -31.76
C LYS A 398 -23.90 28.06 -31.12
N GLU A 399 -23.37 28.73 -30.10
CA GLU A 399 -23.68 30.14 -29.84
C GLU A 399 -22.45 30.79 -29.19
N PHE A 400 -21.89 31.79 -29.88
CA PHE A 400 -20.75 32.58 -29.42
C PHE A 400 -21.26 33.78 -28.62
N VAL A 401 -20.64 34.07 -27.47
CA VAL A 401 -20.80 35.36 -26.77
C VAL A 401 -19.48 36.12 -26.85
N ASN A 402 -19.50 37.26 -27.54
CA ASN A 402 -18.39 38.21 -27.61
C ASN A 402 -18.19 38.90 -26.24
N LEU A 403 -17.00 38.77 -25.64
CA LEU A 403 -16.59 39.58 -24.50
C LEU A 403 -15.42 40.49 -24.91
N GLN A 404 -15.56 41.78 -24.62
CA GLN A 404 -14.54 42.82 -24.84
C GLN A 404 -13.38 42.66 -23.82
N PRO A 405 -12.14 43.05 -24.17
CA PRO A 405 -10.96 42.83 -23.32
C PRO A 405 -10.97 43.76 -22.11
N PHE A 406 -10.59 43.25 -20.93
CA PHE A 406 -10.36 44.02 -19.71
C PHE A 406 -8.88 44.00 -19.31
N ASP A 407 -8.44 45.14 -18.78
CA ASP A 407 -7.06 45.51 -18.46
C ASP A 407 -6.55 44.81 -17.18
N TYR A 408 -5.36 44.21 -17.23
CA TYR A 408 -4.74 43.50 -16.12
C TYR A 408 -3.87 44.45 -15.29
N THR A 409 -4.47 45.12 -14.31
CA THR A 409 -3.72 45.67 -13.17
C THR A 409 -4.60 45.59 -11.93
N VAL A 410 -4.27 44.66 -11.01
CA VAL A 410 -4.37 44.70 -9.54
C VAL A 410 -4.32 43.25 -9.04
N PHE A 411 -3.12 42.76 -8.73
CA PHE A 411 -2.91 41.64 -7.83
C PHE A 411 -1.82 42.06 -6.84
N GLU A 412 -2.23 42.67 -5.75
CA GLU A 412 -1.46 42.72 -4.50
C GLU A 412 -2.40 43.16 -3.38
N LYS A 413 -2.29 42.49 -2.22
CA LYS A 413 -3.07 42.63 -0.98
C LYS A 413 -4.35 41.81 -0.88
N PHE A 414 -4.19 40.53 -0.53
CA PHE A 414 -5.02 39.88 0.49
C PHE A 414 -4.19 38.79 1.20
N GLU A 415 -3.10 39.21 1.85
CA GLU A 415 -2.62 38.54 3.06
C GLU A 415 -3.17 39.33 4.26
N ASN A 416 -3.68 38.60 5.25
CA ASN A 416 -4.21 39.08 6.52
C ASN A 416 -5.56 39.82 6.48
N LYS A 417 -6.64 39.06 6.74
CA LYS A 417 -7.67 39.47 7.71
C LYS A 417 -8.44 38.24 8.20
N THR A 418 -8.29 37.99 9.50
CA THR A 418 -9.22 37.24 10.37
C THR A 418 -10.65 37.70 10.13
N VAL A 419 -11.57 36.75 9.97
CA VAL A 419 -13.01 37.02 9.96
C VAL A 419 -13.59 36.43 11.23
N ASP A 420 -14.05 37.33 12.10
CA ASP A 420 -14.82 37.04 13.30
C ASP A 420 -16.17 36.40 12.97
N SER A 421 -16.62 35.59 13.93
CA SER A 421 -17.93 34.98 14.03
C SER A 421 -19.07 36.01 13.98
N GLU A 422 -20.01 35.84 13.05
CA GLU A 422 -21.46 35.93 13.27
C GLU A 422 -22.24 35.67 11.97
N GLU A 423 -23.38 34.99 12.12
CA GLU A 423 -24.47 34.80 11.14
C GLU A 423 -24.24 33.89 9.91
N ILE A 424 -24.57 32.61 10.06
CA ILE A 424 -25.15 31.80 8.98
C ILE A 424 -26.49 31.23 9.47
N ILE A 425 -27.57 31.81 8.96
CA ILE A 425 -28.94 31.28 9.05
C ILE A 425 -29.14 30.34 7.85
N PHE A 426 -29.48 29.08 8.12
CA PHE A 426 -29.86 28.10 7.09
C PHE A 426 -31.29 28.35 6.60
N GLY A 427 -31.47 28.33 5.28
CA GLY A 427 -32.75 28.18 4.59
C GLY A 427 -32.65 27.06 3.58
#